data_AF-A0A0C1ZBL9-F1
#
_entry.id   AF-A0A0C1ZBL9-F1
#
_cell.length_a   1.000
_cell.length_b   1.000
_cell.length_c   1.000
_cell.angle_alpha   90.00
_cell.angle_beta   90.00
_cell.angle_gamma   90.00
#
_symmetry.space_group_name_H-M   'P 1'
#
loop_
_entity.id
_entity.type
_entity.pdbx_description
1 polymer ?
#
loop_
_entity_poly.entity_id
_entity_poly.type
_entity_poly.pdbx_seq_one_letter_code
_entity_poly.pdbx_strand_id
1 'polypeptide(L)'
;MNRKKLIFLFSLSFSGWFFSGFLLYNYMAEQRDHLESMVSENAYNIVAQAIQEDKSQEDIIASMEFWFENKWTAQTGSVTTLCKFGRDKLKRILTDEGVTTVCRLNLSQ
;
A
#
# COMPACT_ATOMS: atom_id res chain seq x y z
N MET A 1 19.32 -40.02 -32.47
CA MET A 1 18.10 -39.26 -32.11
C MET A 1 17.86 -38.18 -33.17
N ASN A 2 16.65 -38.05 -33.72
CA ASN A 2 16.38 -37.14 -34.84
C ASN A 2 16.43 -35.67 -34.39
N ARG A 3 17.23 -34.82 -35.06
CA ARG A 3 17.42 -33.39 -34.75
C ARG A 3 16.10 -32.64 -34.59
N LYS A 4 15.09 -32.97 -35.41
CA LYS A 4 13.75 -32.36 -35.33
C LYS A 4 13.01 -32.71 -34.05
N LYS A 5 13.11 -33.97 -33.59
CA LYS A 5 12.54 -34.42 -32.31
C LYS A 5 13.25 -33.73 -31.13
N LEU A 6 14.56 -33.55 -31.25
CA LEU A 6 15.39 -32.92 -30.23
C LEU A 6 15.04 -31.43 -30.05
N ILE A 7 14.91 -30.69 -31.16
CA ILE A 7 14.44 -29.30 -31.17
C ILE A 7 13.03 -29.18 -30.58
N PHE A 8 12.11 -30.06 -31.00
CA PHE A 8 10.75 -30.06 -30.48
C PHE A 8 10.69 -30.28 -28.96
N LEU A 9 11.44 -31.26 -28.45
CA LEU A 9 11.50 -31.53 -27.00
C LEU A 9 12.12 -30.37 -26.22
N PHE A 10 13.14 -29.71 -26.78
CA PHE A 10 13.70 -28.50 -26.17
C PHE A 10 12.67 -27.37 -26.13
N SER A 11 12.00 -27.08 -27.25
CA SER A 11 10.95 -26.04 -27.29
C SER A 11 9.83 -26.31 -26.28
N LEU A 12 9.43 -27.57 -26.11
CA LEU A 12 8.39 -27.97 -25.16
C LEU A 12 8.84 -27.80 -23.70
N SER A 13 10.11 -28.08 -23.41
CA SER A 13 10.70 -27.82 -22.10
C SER A 13 10.78 -26.32 -21.81
N PHE A 14 11.24 -25.51 -22.77
CA PHE A 14 11.32 -24.06 -22.62
C PHE A 14 9.94 -23.40 -22.45
N SER A 15 8.90 -23.87 -23.15
CA SER A 15 7.54 -23.32 -22.99
C SER A 15 7.00 -23.50 -21.56
N GLY A 16 7.36 -24.59 -20.87
CA GLY A 16 6.99 -24.80 -19.48
C GLY A 16 7.60 -23.74 -18.53
N TRP A 17 8.86 -23.39 -18.75
CA TRP A 17 9.54 -22.34 -17.98
C TRP A 17 8.92 -20.96 -18.24
N PHE A 18 8.63 -20.62 -19.49
CA PHE A 18 7.97 -19.35 -19.81
C PHE A 18 6.57 -19.25 -19.20
N PHE A 19 5.77 -20.31 -19.30
CA PHE A 19 4.44 -20.35 -18.71
C PHE A 19 4.47 -20.24 -17.18
N SER A 20 5.37 -20.99 -16.53
CA SER A 20 5.57 -20.92 -15.08
C SER A 20 6.01 -19.52 -14.64
N GLY A 21 6.98 -18.92 -15.35
CA GLY A 21 7.42 -17.55 -15.10
C GLY A 21 6.29 -16.52 -15.25
N PHE A 22 5.45 -16.68 -16.28
CA PHE A 22 4.27 -15.84 -16.47
C PHE A 22 3.26 -15.98 -15.33
N LEU A 23 2.97 -17.21 -14.89
CA LEU A 23 2.07 -17.44 -13.76
C LEU A 23 2.62 -16.82 -12.47
N LEU A 24 3.90 -17.02 -12.18
CA LEU A 24 4.54 -16.46 -11.00
C LEU A 24 4.52 -14.93 -11.01
N TYR A 25 4.76 -14.32 -12.17
CA TYR A 25 4.70 -12.86 -12.31
C TYR A 25 3.30 -12.31 -11.98
N ASN A 26 2.25 -12.91 -12.55
CA ASN A 26 0.87 -12.47 -12.27
C ASN A 26 0.47 -12.71 -10.81
N TYR A 27 0.82 -13.86 -10.25
CA TYR A 27 0.57 -14.15 -8.83
C TYR A 27 1.25 -13.13 -7.91
N MET A 28 2.50 -12.76 -8.20
CA MET A 28 3.24 -11.77 -7.42
C MET A 28 2.68 -10.35 -7.58
N ALA A 29 2.17 -10.01 -8.76
CA ALA A 29 1.50 -8.74 -8.99
C ALA A 29 0.19 -8.64 -8.19
N GLU A 30 -0.66 -9.66 -8.27
CA GLU A 30 -1.91 -9.73 -7.50
C GLU A 30 -1.67 -9.74 -5.99
N GLN A 31 -0.65 -10.49 -5.54
CA GLN A 31 -0.25 -10.47 -4.13
C GLN A 31 0.18 -9.07 -3.68
N ARG A 32 0.95 -8.33 -4.48
CA ARG A 32 1.36 -6.96 -4.12
C ARG A 32 0.14 -6.06 -3.93
N ASP A 33 -0.79 -6.06 -4.86
CA ASP A 33 -2.00 -5.24 -4.77
C ASP A 33 -2.83 -5.62 -3.53
N HIS A 34 -2.94 -6.92 -3.24
CA HIS A 34 -3.64 -7.41 -2.05
C HIS A 34 -2.93 -7.01 -0.75
N LEU A 35 -1.60 -7.11 -0.71
CA LEU A 35 -0.78 -6.68 0.44
C LEU A 35 -0.90 -5.17 0.67
N GLU A 36 -0.81 -4.35 -0.38
CA GLU A 36 -0.99 -2.90 -0.29
C GLU A 36 -2.38 -2.53 0.25
N SER A 37 -3.42 -3.26 -0.18
CA SER A 37 -4.78 -3.09 0.34
C SER A 37 -4.89 -3.47 1.82
N MET A 38 -4.36 -4.62 2.23
CA MET A 38 -4.40 -5.07 3.63
C MET A 38 -3.61 -4.15 4.55
N VAL A 39 -2.39 -3.76 4.14
CA VAL A 39 -1.52 -2.88 4.91
C VAL A 39 -2.16 -1.50 5.07
N SER A 40 -2.81 -0.98 4.03
CA SER A 40 -3.53 0.30 4.12
C SER A 40 -4.84 0.21 4.92
N GLU A 41 -5.56 -0.92 4.97
CA GLU A 41 -6.69 -1.07 5.91
C GLU A 41 -6.21 -1.12 7.35
N ASN A 42 -5.14 -1.86 7.65
CA ASN A 42 -4.59 -1.90 9.00
C ASN A 42 -4.10 -0.51 9.46
N ALA A 43 -3.40 0.20 8.58
CA ALA A 43 -2.97 1.58 8.85
C ALA A 43 -4.17 2.52 9.08
N TYR A 44 -5.24 2.38 8.29
CA TYR A 44 -6.47 3.13 8.49
C TYR A 44 -7.07 2.86 9.87
N ASN A 45 -7.17 1.59 10.27
CA ASN A 45 -7.75 1.22 11.55
C ASN A 45 -6.95 1.78 12.74
N ILE A 46 -5.62 1.80 12.67
CA ILE A 46 -4.78 2.42 13.72
C ILE A 46 -5.05 3.93 13.81
N VAL A 47 -5.11 4.61 12.67
CA VAL A 47 -5.37 6.05 12.61
C VAL A 47 -6.79 6.37 13.11
N ALA A 48 -7.78 5.66 12.60
CA ALA A 48 -9.18 5.82 12.99
C ALA A 48 -9.40 5.50 14.47
N GLN A 49 -8.75 4.47 15.03
CA GLN A 49 -8.86 4.18 16.47
C GLN A 49 -8.23 5.27 17.34
N ALA A 50 -7.15 5.90 16.87
CA ALA A 50 -6.48 6.99 17.58
C ALA A 50 -7.25 8.32 17.51
N ILE A 51 -8.18 8.45 16.55
CA ILE A 51 -9.01 9.63 16.35
C ILE A 51 -10.41 9.31 16.87
N GLN A 52 -10.85 10.01 17.91
CA GLN A 52 -12.23 9.85 18.41
C GLN A 52 -13.25 10.22 17.32
N GLU A 53 -14.36 9.49 17.25
CA GLU A 53 -15.35 9.54 16.15
C GLU A 53 -16.02 10.91 15.91
N ASP A 54 -15.92 11.86 16.85
CA ASP A 54 -16.62 13.15 16.81
C ASP A 54 -15.70 14.39 16.69
N LYS A 55 -14.53 14.26 16.06
CA LYS A 55 -13.60 15.39 15.86
C LYS A 55 -13.89 16.16 14.58
N SER A 56 -13.74 17.49 14.64
CA SER A 56 -13.75 18.33 13.43
C SER A 56 -12.56 18.02 12.53
N GLN A 57 -12.62 18.43 11.26
CA GLN A 57 -11.51 18.24 10.31
C GLN A 57 -10.21 18.89 10.83
N GLU A 58 -10.32 20.10 11.38
CA GLU A 58 -9.21 20.83 11.96
C GLU A 58 -8.61 20.09 13.16
N ASP A 59 -9.44 19.52 14.04
CA ASP A 59 -8.98 18.75 15.21
C ASP A 59 -8.28 17.45 14.80
N ILE A 60 -8.75 16.81 13.73
CA ILE A 60 -8.12 15.62 13.17
C ILE A 60 -6.73 15.96 12.63
N ILE A 61 -6.62 17.02 11.83
CA ILE A 61 -5.34 17.48 11.27
C ILE A 61 -4.37 17.85 12.40
N ALA A 62 -4.82 18.63 13.39
CA ALA A 62 -4.00 19.02 14.53
C ALA A 62 -3.52 17.80 15.35
N SER A 63 -4.36 16.77 15.50
CA SER A 63 -3.96 15.51 16.16
C SER A 63 -2.85 14.79 15.38
N MET A 64 -2.94 14.77 14.06
CA MET A 64 -1.91 14.16 13.21
C MET A 64 -0.60 14.97 13.22
N GLU A 65 -0.68 16.30 13.15
CA GLU A 65 0.48 17.20 13.31
C GLU A 65 1.20 16.93 14.63
N PHE A 66 0.44 16.86 15.73
CA PHE A 66 0.98 16.53 17.05
C PHE A 66 1.72 15.18 17.05
N TRP A 67 1.21 14.16 16.36
CA TRP A 67 1.90 12.86 16.27
C TRP A 67 3.22 12.95 15.51
N PHE A 68 3.28 13.74 14.43
CA PHE A 68 4.51 13.98 13.67
C PHE A 68 5.54 14.75 14.49
N GLU A 69 5.12 15.79 15.21
CA GLU A 69 6.01 16.56 16.09
C GLU A 69 6.58 15.71 17.24
N ASN A 70 5.74 14.86 17.84
CA ASN A 70 6.14 14.01 18.96
C ASN A 70 6.75 12.66 18.54
N LYS A 71 6.91 12.42 17.23
CA LYS A 71 7.49 11.18 16.67
C LYS A 71 6.79 9.91 17.15
N TRP A 72 5.47 9.93 17.23
CA TRP A 72 4.68 8.74 17.61
C TRP A 72 4.67 7.74 16.46
N THR A 73 5.57 6.76 16.52
CA THR A 73 5.96 5.92 15.38
C THR A 73 4.83 5.07 14.80
N ALA A 74 3.91 4.58 15.64
CA ALA A 74 2.79 3.75 15.19
C ALA A 74 1.79 4.57 14.35
N GLN A 75 1.41 5.75 14.83
CA GLN A 75 0.45 6.63 14.17
C GLN A 75 1.07 7.30 12.94
N THR A 76 2.27 7.88 13.08
CA THR A 76 3.00 8.49 11.95
C THR A 76 3.28 7.48 10.85
N GLY A 77 3.79 6.28 11.18
CA GLY A 77 4.01 5.21 10.20
C GLY A 77 2.73 4.75 9.50
N SER A 78 1.60 4.73 10.22
CA SER A 78 0.30 4.42 9.63
C SER A 78 -0.17 5.52 8.67
N VAL A 79 -0.05 6.79 9.06
CA VAL A 79 -0.36 7.93 8.19
C VAL A 79 0.53 7.94 6.94
N THR A 80 1.84 7.72 7.08
CA THR A 80 2.78 7.61 5.96
C THR A 80 2.38 6.48 5.00
N THR A 81 2.00 5.33 5.54
CA THR A 81 1.53 4.18 4.75
C THR A 81 0.27 4.52 3.95
N LEU A 82 -0.69 5.20 4.57
CA LEU A 82 -1.90 5.66 3.90
C LEU A 82 -1.62 6.72 2.83
N CYS A 83 -0.71 7.65 3.08
CA CYS A 83 -0.32 8.65 2.09
C CYS A 83 0.33 8.05 0.84
N LYS A 84 1.00 6.90 0.98
CA LYS A 84 1.67 6.20 -0.13
C LYS A 84 0.76 5.23 -0.88
N PHE A 85 -0.06 4.45 -0.16
CA PHE A 85 -0.80 3.33 -0.74
C PHE A 85 -2.32 3.39 -0.53
N GLY A 86 -2.83 4.34 0.26
CA GLY A 86 -4.21 4.32 0.75
C GLY A 86 -4.85 5.70 0.92
N ARG A 87 -4.53 6.68 0.06
CA ARG A 87 -5.07 8.05 0.18
C ARG A 87 -6.60 8.07 0.20
N ASP A 88 -7.25 7.20 -0.56
CA ASP A 88 -8.71 7.10 -0.57
C ASP A 88 -9.29 6.64 0.77
N LYS A 89 -8.52 5.90 1.57
CA LYS A 89 -8.95 5.50 2.93
C LYS A 89 -8.87 6.68 3.90
N LEU A 90 -7.86 7.55 3.78
CA LEU A 90 -7.81 8.79 4.56
C LEU A 90 -9.02 9.70 4.26
N LYS A 91 -9.54 9.68 3.03
CA LYS A 91 -10.75 10.44 2.66
C LYS A 91 -12.03 10.01 3.39
N ARG A 92 -12.01 8.86 4.07
CA ARG A 92 -13.12 8.42 4.93
C ARG A 92 -13.24 9.28 6.21
N ILE A 93 -12.14 9.91 6.63
CA ILE A 93 -12.05 10.72 7.85
C ILE A 93 -11.59 12.16 7.59
N LEU A 94 -11.05 12.44 6.40
CA LEU A 94 -10.53 13.75 6.00
C LEU A 94 -11.14 14.23 4.67
N THR A 95 -11.22 15.54 4.49
CA THR A 95 -11.46 16.13 3.17
C THR A 95 -10.24 15.96 2.25
N ASP A 96 -10.40 16.14 0.94
CA ASP A 96 -9.27 16.09 -0.02
C ASP A 96 -8.14 17.07 0.34
N GLU A 97 -8.51 18.24 0.84
CA GLU A 97 -7.57 19.25 1.34
C GLU A 97 -6.85 18.74 2.59
N GLY A 98 -7.59 18.21 3.58
CA GLY A 98 -7.00 17.62 4.79
C GLY A 98 -6.03 16.47 4.49
N VAL A 99 -6.38 15.58 3.56
CA VAL A 99 -5.46 14.53 3.09
C VAL A 99 -4.18 15.11 2.51
N THR A 100 -4.30 16.17 1.71
CA THR A 100 -3.14 16.83 1.10
C THR A 100 -2.24 17.49 2.16
N THR A 101 -2.83 18.17 3.13
CA THR A 101 -2.13 18.80 4.25
C THR A 101 -1.34 17.77 5.04
N VAL A 102 -2.01 16.71 5.51
CA VAL A 102 -1.41 15.65 6.33
C VAL A 102 -0.31 14.92 5.56
N CYS A 103 -0.54 14.56 4.29
CA CYS A 103 0.48 13.86 3.51
C CYS A 103 1.70 14.72 3.17
N ARG A 104 1.61 16.04 3.28
CA ARG A 104 2.75 16.95 3.16
C ARG A 104 3.62 16.94 4.43
N LEU A 105 3.04 16.72 5.61
CA LEU A 105 3.79 16.63 6.88
C LEU A 105 4.83 15.50 6.85
N ASN A 106 4.50 14.42 6.15
CA ASN A 106 5.40 13.28 5.94
C ASN A 106 6.65 13.62 5.09
N LEU A 107 6.63 14.71 4.32
CA LEU A 107 7.78 15.16 3.51
C LEU A 107 8.70 16.13 4.26
N SER A 108 8.29 16.60 5.45
CA SER A 108 9.03 17.56 6.27
C SER A 108 9.84 16.94 7.42
N GLN A 109 9.83 15.60 7.55
CA GLN A 109 10.71 14.82 8.43
C GLN A 109 11.90 14.25 7.66
#